data_AF-A0A0C3JP71-F1
#
_entry.id   AF-A0A0C3JP71-F1
#
_cell.length_a   1.000
_cell.length_b   1.000
_cell.length_c   1.000
_cell.angle_alpha   90.00
_cell.angle_beta   90.00
_cell.angle_gamma   90.00
#
_symmetry.space_group_name_H-M   'P 1'
#
loop_
_entity.id
_entity.type
_entity.pdbx_description
1 polymer ?
#
loop_
_entity_poly.entity_id
_entity_poly.type
_entity_poly.pdbx_seq_one_letter_code
_entity_poly.pdbx_strand_id
1 'polypeptide(L)'
;MRLWKARRTDKEMLEEVLKHINTEEYGIGLTKFKAICKSLGLHRTRQQGHTTESIRSVMVHLCEMYPNAGVRETISLLFHEMDMSVSRSIVHEYFTTYEPDLVRQQKAQHLQQRRFWAAGVNDIWAIDQHDKWLRFGLALHTGIEPFSGRIMWMHIWHSNRNPQLILSYYLDVVDELGYIPLVTQSDPGTENFGIANAQTMLRQWHDHSLLGTLQHRWMRTKKNVMPEITWSQLQRRFTPGFESLLDRGVQQGWYDCDNTLQRLVFYWVFIPWLQCELDAYRNRVNYTAKRRDRNKVLPHGVPELIHSAAEDYGALDFKVIVDCAAIEHVRKVYINSTHPMFDLVSPAFGAFLKKCYTMLQRPPVGHGNAWTVYREMLALIQQQEEAQTLCESIMDVDMPTECLPLIEGLEDLPFNETDGNYYMGGIGGGLGLRKLSMKFLLTSG
;
A
#
# COMPACT_ATOMS: atom_id res chain seq x y z
N MET A 1 39.28 20.37 14.68
CA MET A 1 38.59 19.07 14.82
C MET A 1 37.19 19.00 14.19
N ARG A 2 36.32 20.03 14.29
CA ARG A 2 34.94 19.98 13.76
C ARG A 2 34.86 19.62 12.26
N LEU A 3 35.67 20.26 11.42
CA LEU A 3 35.69 20.01 9.97
C LEU A 3 36.22 18.61 9.60
N TRP A 4 37.14 18.07 10.42
CA TRP A 4 37.63 16.70 10.28
C TRP A 4 36.54 15.67 10.59
N LYS A 5 35.83 15.86 11.71
CA LYS A 5 34.67 15.03 12.07
C LYS A 5 33.58 15.10 11.00
N ALA A 6 33.42 16.24 10.32
CA ALA A 6 32.51 16.39 9.17
C ALA A 6 33.03 15.79 7.85
N ARG A 7 34.17 15.08 7.87
CA ARG A 7 34.79 14.39 6.72
C ARG A 7 35.07 15.30 5.50
N ARG A 8 35.25 16.60 5.72
CA ARG A 8 35.65 17.57 4.67
C ARG A 8 37.05 17.25 4.14
N THR A 9 37.30 17.52 2.86
CA THR A 9 38.61 17.34 2.24
C THR A 9 39.63 18.32 2.81
N ASP A 10 40.93 18.01 2.70
CA ASP A 10 41.98 18.89 3.22
C ASP A 10 41.98 20.28 2.54
N LYS A 11 41.49 20.36 1.29
CA LYS A 11 41.31 21.62 0.57
C LYS A 11 40.15 22.44 1.16
N GLU A 12 38.98 21.83 1.36
CA GLU A 12 37.83 22.51 1.98
C GLU A 12 38.13 22.92 3.42
N MET A 13 38.86 22.08 4.17
CA MET A 13 39.27 22.44 5.53
C MET A 13 40.24 23.62 5.53
N LEU A 14 41.17 23.67 4.58
CA LEU A 14 42.08 24.80 4.44
C LEU A 14 41.34 26.08 4.04
N GLU A 15 40.44 26.02 3.06
CA GLU A 15 39.62 27.16 2.63
C GLU A 15 38.82 27.75 3.80
N GLU A 16 38.29 26.91 4.69
CA GLU A 16 37.56 27.37 5.87
C GLU A 16 38.49 27.96 6.93
N VAL A 17 39.65 27.35 7.17
CA VAL A 17 40.65 27.88 8.12
C VAL A 17 41.19 29.23 7.65
N LEU A 18 41.40 29.42 6.35
CA LEU A 18 41.87 30.68 5.76
C LEU A 18 40.90 31.86 5.98
N LYS A 19 39.61 31.60 6.21
CA LYS A 19 38.62 32.65 6.55
C LYS A 19 38.80 33.22 7.96
N HIS A 20 39.48 32.49 8.82
CA HIS A 20 39.60 32.80 10.25
C HIS A 20 41.02 33.21 10.67
N ILE A 21 41.98 33.24 9.73
CA ILE A 21 43.35 33.69 9.99
C ILE A 21 43.67 34.93 9.16
N ASN A 22 44.50 35.82 9.70
CA ASN A 22 45.03 36.94 8.94
C ASN A 22 46.06 36.43 7.92
N THR A 23 45.65 36.36 6.65
CA THR A 23 46.47 35.82 5.55
C THR A 23 47.65 36.70 5.19
N GLU A 24 47.65 37.98 5.59
CA GLU A 24 48.80 38.89 5.42
C GLU A 24 49.94 38.61 6.40
N GLU A 25 49.63 38.01 7.56
CA GLU A 25 50.58 37.72 8.64
C GLU A 25 50.94 36.22 8.72
N TYR A 26 49.99 35.31 8.45
CA TYR A 26 50.17 33.87 8.56
C TYR A 26 49.69 33.11 7.32
N GLY A 27 50.54 33.02 6.30
CA GLY A 27 50.26 32.20 5.10
C GLY A 27 50.38 30.70 5.37
N ILE A 28 49.31 29.93 5.14
CA ILE A 28 49.32 28.45 5.19
C ILE A 28 48.93 27.88 3.82
N GLY A 29 49.90 27.28 3.14
CA GLY A 29 49.65 26.51 1.91
C GLY A 29 49.21 25.08 2.21
N LEU A 30 48.60 24.42 1.21
CA LEU A 30 48.07 23.04 1.33
C LEU A 30 49.09 22.01 1.81
N THR A 31 50.36 22.13 1.38
CA THR A 31 51.43 21.22 1.81
C THR A 31 51.71 21.36 3.31
N LYS A 32 51.77 22.60 3.81
CA LYS A 32 52.00 22.90 5.24
C LYS A 32 50.79 22.48 6.07
N PHE A 33 49.57 22.72 5.56
CA PHE A 33 48.34 22.26 6.19
C PHE A 33 48.27 20.73 6.33
N LYS A 34 48.64 19.99 5.28
CA LYS A 34 48.74 18.52 5.33
C LYS A 34 49.79 18.04 6.35
N ALA A 35 50.91 18.75 6.47
CA ALA A 35 51.92 18.45 7.49
C ALA A 35 51.38 18.68 8.91
N ILE A 36 50.60 19.74 9.13
CA ILE A 36 49.92 20.03 10.41
C ILE A 36 48.87 18.95 10.73
N CYS A 37 48.04 18.55 9.76
CA CYS A 37 47.10 17.44 9.96
C CYS A 37 47.83 16.15 10.36
N LYS A 38 48.98 15.87 9.72
CA LYS A 38 49.83 14.72 10.06
C LYS A 38 50.40 14.81 11.46
N SER A 39 50.88 15.98 11.91
CA SER A 39 51.38 16.16 13.28
C SER A 39 50.29 16.06 14.34
N LEU A 40 49.03 16.30 13.96
CA LEU A 40 47.86 16.13 14.82
C LEU A 40 47.28 14.70 14.78
N GLY A 41 47.94 13.75 14.12
CA GLY A 41 47.48 12.35 14.00
C GLY A 41 46.28 12.15 13.06
N LEU A 42 45.88 13.17 12.29
CA LEU A 42 44.71 13.12 11.42
C LEU A 42 45.07 12.45 10.09
N HIS A 43 45.13 11.12 10.11
CA HIS A 43 45.50 10.31 8.96
C HIS A 43 44.30 9.95 8.09
N ARG A 44 44.44 10.16 6.77
CA ARG A 44 43.41 9.76 5.78
C ARG A 44 43.61 8.33 5.31
N THR A 45 42.61 7.80 4.61
CA THR A 45 42.59 6.43 4.09
C THR A 45 43.88 5.95 3.43
N ARG A 46 44.49 6.75 2.54
CA ARG A 46 45.76 6.37 1.88
C ARG A 46 46.95 6.30 2.84
N GLN A 47 46.92 7.07 3.92
CA GLN A 47 47.99 7.12 4.92
C GLN A 47 47.86 6.00 5.95
N GLN A 48 46.63 5.60 6.30
CA GLN A 48 46.39 4.48 7.22
C GLN A 48 46.53 3.11 6.53
N GLY A 49 46.22 3.00 5.23
CA GLY A 49 46.57 1.81 4.44
C GLY A 49 45.87 0.52 4.87
N HIS A 50 44.70 0.59 5.50
CA HIS A 50 43.96 -0.57 5.98
C HIS A 50 43.63 -1.59 4.88
N THR A 51 43.88 -2.86 5.16
CA THR A 51 43.45 -4.04 4.36
C THR A 51 42.22 -4.69 4.98
N THR A 52 41.60 -5.62 4.24
CA THR A 52 40.48 -6.45 4.69
C THR A 52 40.78 -7.21 5.98
N GLU A 53 42.01 -7.72 6.14
CA GLU A 53 42.44 -8.46 7.33
C GLU A 53 42.62 -7.50 8.51
N SER A 54 43.18 -6.30 8.28
CA SER A 54 43.46 -5.33 9.34
C SER A 54 42.21 -4.76 10.00
N ILE A 55 41.06 -4.77 9.29
CA ILE A 55 39.78 -4.27 9.81
C ILE A 55 38.90 -5.38 10.38
N ARG A 56 39.29 -6.65 10.25
CA ARG A 56 38.40 -7.80 10.48
C ARG A 56 37.86 -7.88 11.90
N SER A 57 38.71 -7.76 12.90
CA SER A 57 38.28 -7.84 14.31
C SER A 57 37.28 -6.73 14.66
N VAL A 58 37.50 -5.53 14.14
CA VAL A 58 36.63 -4.38 14.32
C VAL A 58 35.31 -4.55 13.57
N MET A 59 35.37 -5.09 12.34
CA MET A 59 34.19 -5.36 11.53
C MET A 59 33.27 -6.41 12.18
N VAL A 60 33.82 -7.49 12.76
CA VAL A 60 33.03 -8.48 13.51
C VAL A 60 32.25 -7.80 14.64
N HIS A 61 32.93 -6.97 15.43
CA HIS A 61 32.28 -6.24 16.52
C HIS A 61 31.20 -5.25 16.04
N LEU A 62 31.46 -4.51 14.96
CA LEU A 62 30.48 -3.59 14.39
C LEU A 62 29.29 -4.31 13.77
N CYS A 63 29.48 -5.49 13.16
CA CYS A 63 28.40 -6.30 12.63
C CYS A 63 27.52 -6.91 13.73
N GLU A 64 28.05 -7.20 14.91
CA GLU A 64 27.25 -7.61 16.07
C GLU A 64 26.38 -6.46 16.60
N MET A 65 26.94 -5.25 16.72
CA MET A 65 26.21 -4.09 17.23
C MET A 65 25.23 -3.49 16.20
N TYR A 66 25.59 -3.53 14.91
CA TYR A 66 24.86 -2.92 13.82
C TYR A 66 24.68 -3.92 12.65
N PRO A 67 23.87 -4.97 12.83
CA PRO A 67 23.76 -6.09 11.87
C PRO A 67 23.23 -5.67 10.48
N ASN A 68 22.53 -4.54 10.39
CA ASN A 68 21.97 -4.02 9.15
C ASN A 68 22.78 -2.89 8.51
N ALA A 69 23.92 -2.49 9.09
CA ALA A 69 24.72 -1.38 8.59
C ALA A 69 25.35 -1.73 7.23
N GLY A 70 24.96 -1.01 6.19
CA GLY A 70 25.53 -1.17 4.85
C GLY A 70 26.90 -0.49 4.71
N VAL A 71 27.61 -0.79 3.61
CA VAL A 71 28.99 -0.31 3.32
C VAL A 71 29.24 1.16 3.66
N ARG A 72 28.31 2.08 3.33
CA ARG A 72 28.49 3.52 3.60
C ARG A 72 28.40 3.87 5.08
N GLU A 73 27.47 3.22 5.78
CA GLU A 73 27.25 3.40 7.21
C GLU A 73 28.41 2.79 7.99
N THR A 74 28.87 1.59 7.61
CA THR A 74 30.06 0.96 8.20
C THR A 74 31.32 1.84 8.06
N ILE A 75 31.53 2.49 6.91
CA ILE A 75 32.64 3.46 6.75
C ILE A 75 32.49 4.65 7.72
N SER A 76 31.25 5.06 8.01
CA SER A 76 30.96 6.12 8.97
C SER A 76 31.28 5.66 10.39
N LEU A 77 30.81 4.46 10.79
CA LEU A 77 31.06 3.86 12.10
C LEU A 77 32.56 3.67 12.35
N LEU A 78 33.28 3.10 11.37
CA LEU A 78 34.75 2.96 11.43
C LEU A 78 35.45 4.30 11.66
N PHE A 79 35.00 5.37 11.00
CA PHE A 79 35.60 6.69 11.14
C PHE A 79 35.26 7.39 12.47
N HIS A 80 34.02 7.24 12.94
CA HIS A 80 33.53 8.00 14.11
C HIS A 80 33.76 7.28 15.45
N GLU A 81 33.70 5.95 15.46
CA GLU A 81 33.79 5.15 16.68
C GLU A 81 35.18 4.53 16.86
N MET A 82 35.87 4.24 15.75
CA MET A 82 37.14 3.51 15.77
C MET A 82 38.34 4.36 15.28
N ASP A 83 38.11 5.61 14.87
CA ASP A 83 39.11 6.52 14.26
C ASP A 83 39.83 5.92 13.02
N MET A 84 39.15 4.99 12.34
CA MET A 84 39.64 4.27 11.17
C MET A 84 39.04 4.84 9.89
N SER A 85 39.89 5.44 9.06
CA SER A 85 39.55 5.96 7.74
C SER A 85 39.70 4.86 6.68
N VAL A 86 38.70 4.01 6.51
CA VAL A 86 38.76 2.88 5.57
C VAL A 86 38.15 3.23 4.21
N SER A 87 38.74 2.69 3.13
CA SER A 87 38.22 2.91 1.78
C SER A 87 36.93 2.11 1.53
N ARG A 88 36.07 2.63 0.65
CA ARG A 88 34.86 1.92 0.25
C ARG A 88 35.14 0.56 -0.39
N SER A 89 36.23 0.45 -1.16
CA SER A 89 36.59 -0.81 -1.81
C SER A 89 36.93 -1.89 -0.79
N ILE A 90 37.70 -1.57 0.25
CA ILE A 90 38.10 -2.53 1.29
C ILE A 90 36.89 -2.99 2.13
N VAL A 91 36.00 -2.08 2.52
CA VAL A 91 34.77 -2.47 3.24
C VAL A 91 33.87 -3.32 2.35
N HIS A 92 33.73 -2.97 1.07
CA HIS A 92 32.96 -3.77 0.11
C HIS A 92 33.57 -5.17 -0.11
N GLU A 93 34.90 -5.25 -0.22
CA GLU A 93 35.64 -6.50 -0.35
C GLU A 93 35.44 -7.38 0.88
N TYR A 94 35.50 -6.80 2.10
CA TYR A 94 35.17 -7.52 3.34
C TYR A 94 33.77 -8.14 3.28
N PHE A 95 32.74 -7.36 2.96
CA PHE A 95 31.37 -7.88 2.87
C PHE A 95 31.22 -8.96 1.80
N THR A 96 31.92 -8.82 0.67
CA THR A 96 31.86 -9.81 -0.42
C THR A 96 32.55 -11.12 -0.02
N THR A 97 33.64 -11.05 0.74
CA THR A 97 34.46 -12.20 1.13
C THR A 97 33.91 -12.93 2.35
N TYR A 98 33.49 -12.21 3.39
CA TYR A 98 33.12 -12.79 4.69
C TYR A 98 31.61 -12.83 4.95
N GLU A 99 30.85 -11.92 4.34
CA GLU A 99 29.39 -11.81 4.55
C GLU A 99 28.60 -11.85 3.23
N PRO A 100 28.87 -12.82 2.32
CA PRO A 100 28.27 -12.84 0.99
C PRO A 100 26.74 -13.00 1.05
N ASP A 101 26.20 -13.62 2.11
CA ASP A 101 24.77 -13.79 2.32
C ASP A 101 24.05 -12.47 2.63
N LEU A 102 24.64 -11.59 3.45
CA LEU A 102 24.08 -10.26 3.71
C LEU A 102 24.05 -9.41 2.43
N VAL A 103 25.10 -9.51 1.61
CA VAL A 103 25.14 -8.85 0.29
C VAL A 103 24.07 -9.41 -0.65
N ARG A 104 23.86 -10.74 -0.65
CA ARG A 104 22.80 -11.39 -1.44
C ARG A 104 21.41 -10.96 -0.98
N GLN A 105 21.16 -10.94 0.33
CA GLN A 105 19.87 -10.50 0.90
C GLN A 105 19.57 -9.03 0.56
N GLN A 106 20.55 -8.13 0.69
CA GLN A 106 20.36 -6.72 0.31
C GLN A 106 20.13 -6.53 -1.20
N LYS A 107 20.83 -7.29 -2.05
CA LYS A 107 20.60 -7.27 -3.50
C LYS A 107 19.23 -7.86 -3.88
N ALA A 108 18.76 -8.87 -3.16
CA ALA A 108 17.41 -9.43 -3.34
C ALA A 108 16.30 -8.46 -2.90
N GLN A 109 16.59 -7.60 -1.91
CA GLN A 109 15.68 -6.56 -1.42
C GLN A 109 15.64 -5.28 -2.28
N HIS A 110 16.52 -5.15 -3.27
CA HIS A 110 16.39 -4.06 -4.23
C HIS A 110 15.15 -4.30 -5.10
N LEU A 111 14.15 -3.42 -4.98
CA LEU A 111 13.01 -3.36 -5.89
C LEU A 111 13.53 -3.21 -7.32
N GLN A 112 13.53 -4.32 -8.07
CA GLN A 112 13.75 -4.32 -9.50
C GLN A 112 12.64 -3.47 -10.12
N GLN A 113 13.00 -2.35 -10.76
CA GLN A 113 12.04 -1.49 -11.44
C GLN A 113 11.51 -2.25 -12.68
N ARG A 114 10.41 -2.97 -12.49
CA ARG A 114 9.73 -3.71 -13.55
C ARG A 114 8.55 -2.88 -14.06
N ARG A 115 8.34 -2.89 -15.39
CA ARG A 115 7.24 -2.16 -16.02
C ARG A 115 5.96 -3.02 -15.88
N PHE A 116 4.96 -2.49 -15.18
CA PHE A 116 3.63 -3.09 -15.13
C PHE A 116 2.94 -2.90 -16.49
N TRP A 117 2.34 -3.96 -17.04
CA TRP A 117 1.64 -3.93 -18.32
C TRP A 117 0.27 -4.62 -18.23
N ALA A 118 -0.72 -3.99 -18.85
CA ALA A 118 -2.07 -4.48 -19.11
C ALA A 118 -2.39 -4.18 -20.57
N ALA A 119 -3.15 -5.03 -21.23
CA ALA A 119 -3.38 -4.97 -22.67
C ALA A 119 -4.42 -3.92 -23.08
N GLY A 120 -5.32 -3.56 -22.16
CA GLY A 120 -6.34 -2.54 -22.36
C GLY A 120 -7.14 -2.32 -21.08
N VAL A 121 -8.18 -1.52 -21.20
CA VAL A 121 -9.10 -1.23 -20.09
C VAL A 121 -9.89 -2.51 -19.75
N ASN A 122 -10.13 -2.75 -18.46
CA ASN A 122 -10.87 -3.92 -17.96
C ASN A 122 -10.21 -5.27 -18.28
N ASP A 123 -8.94 -5.27 -18.66
CA ASP A 123 -8.13 -6.50 -18.77
C ASP A 123 -7.95 -7.15 -17.38
N ILE A 124 -7.75 -6.34 -16.34
CA ILE A 124 -7.61 -6.80 -14.95
C ILE A 124 -8.26 -5.79 -14.02
N TRP A 125 -8.92 -6.24 -12.95
CA TRP A 125 -9.08 -5.43 -11.74
C TRP A 125 -8.22 -5.96 -10.61
N ALA A 126 -7.36 -5.11 -10.06
CA ALA A 126 -6.44 -5.42 -8.98
C ALA A 126 -7.02 -4.94 -7.64
N ILE A 127 -7.00 -5.81 -6.64
CA ILE A 127 -7.73 -5.66 -5.39
C ILE A 127 -6.78 -5.83 -4.22
N ASP A 128 -6.90 -4.98 -3.20
CA ASP A 128 -6.02 -5.00 -2.04
C ASP A 128 -6.65 -4.36 -0.80
N GLN A 129 -6.12 -4.72 0.35
CA GLN A 129 -6.54 -4.21 1.66
C GLN A 129 -5.44 -3.41 2.35
N HIS A 130 -5.80 -2.56 3.30
CA HIS A 130 -4.84 -1.75 4.05
C HIS A 130 -5.14 -1.70 5.54
N ASP A 131 -4.19 -2.21 6.34
CA ASP A 131 -4.39 -2.51 7.75
C ASP A 131 -3.90 -1.43 8.72
N LYS A 132 -3.29 -0.35 8.21
CA LYS A 132 -2.65 0.65 9.09
C LYS A 132 -3.64 1.31 10.07
N TRP A 133 -4.90 1.44 9.66
CA TRP A 133 -5.94 2.05 10.48
C TRP A 133 -6.64 1.06 11.43
N LEU A 134 -6.25 -0.22 11.43
CA LEU A 134 -6.78 -1.20 12.38
C LEU A 134 -6.49 -0.81 13.83
N ARG A 135 -5.44 0.00 14.07
CA ARG A 135 -5.16 0.61 15.39
C ARG A 135 -6.28 1.54 15.90
N PHE A 136 -7.17 1.98 15.02
CA PHE A 136 -8.38 2.75 15.33
C PHE A 136 -9.65 1.91 15.13
N GLY A 137 -9.53 0.61 14.89
CA GLY A 137 -10.65 -0.25 14.51
C GLY A 137 -11.18 -0.05 13.08
N LEU A 138 -10.39 0.55 12.18
CA LEU A 138 -10.81 0.86 10.81
C LEU A 138 -9.98 0.09 9.78
N ALA A 139 -10.62 -0.62 8.89
CA ALA A 139 -10.01 -1.34 7.78
C ALA A 139 -10.33 -0.65 6.46
N LEU A 140 -9.36 -0.57 5.55
CA LEU A 140 -9.53 0.01 4.23
C LEU A 140 -9.40 -1.08 3.15
N HIS A 141 -10.19 -0.96 2.09
CA HIS A 141 -10.15 -1.88 0.95
C HIS A 141 -10.30 -1.13 -0.37
N THR A 142 -9.58 -1.53 -1.42
CA THR A 142 -9.63 -0.86 -2.72
C THR A 142 -9.61 -1.84 -3.88
N GLY A 143 -10.27 -1.44 -4.97
CA GLY A 143 -10.18 -2.08 -6.27
C GLY A 143 -9.78 -1.04 -7.31
N ILE A 144 -8.87 -1.41 -8.20
CA ILE A 144 -8.28 -0.51 -9.20
C ILE A 144 -8.28 -1.22 -10.55
N GLU A 145 -8.64 -0.49 -11.61
CA GLU A 145 -8.41 -0.89 -13.00
C GLU A 145 -7.02 -0.37 -13.41
N PRO A 146 -6.00 -1.24 -13.54
CA PRO A 146 -4.62 -0.80 -13.67
C PRO A 146 -4.29 -0.04 -14.96
N PHE A 147 -4.97 -0.32 -16.08
CA PHE A 147 -4.61 0.25 -17.38
C PHE A 147 -4.84 1.76 -17.40
N SER A 148 -6.03 2.19 -17.01
CA SER A 148 -6.39 3.60 -16.83
C SER A 148 -5.84 4.17 -15.52
N GLY A 149 -5.68 3.32 -14.49
CA GLY A 149 -5.40 3.73 -13.13
C GLY A 149 -6.63 4.30 -12.41
N ARG A 150 -7.84 3.95 -12.88
CA ARG A 150 -9.11 4.31 -12.25
C ARG A 150 -9.27 3.50 -10.97
N ILE A 151 -9.55 4.20 -9.87
CA ILE A 151 -9.94 3.57 -8.61
C ILE A 151 -11.42 3.23 -8.75
N MET A 152 -11.74 1.93 -8.77
CA MET A 152 -13.09 1.41 -8.90
C MET A 152 -13.87 1.64 -7.60
N TRP A 153 -13.28 1.24 -6.47
CA TRP A 153 -13.82 1.51 -5.14
C TRP A 153 -12.71 1.78 -4.12
N MET A 154 -13.10 2.50 -3.06
CA MET A 154 -12.33 2.66 -1.83
C MET A 154 -13.33 2.61 -0.67
N HIS A 155 -13.28 1.54 0.10
CA HIS A 155 -14.18 1.34 1.23
C HIS A 155 -13.44 1.42 2.55
N ILE A 156 -14.11 1.96 3.55
CA ILE A 156 -13.72 1.91 4.95
C ILE A 156 -14.77 1.17 5.75
N TRP A 157 -14.33 0.25 6.60
CA TRP A 157 -15.21 -0.52 7.47
C TRP A 157 -14.53 -0.90 8.77
N HIS A 158 -15.21 -1.65 9.65
CA HIS A 158 -14.63 -2.12 10.90
C HIS A 158 -13.87 -3.45 10.79
N SER A 159 -13.86 -4.07 9.61
CA SER A 159 -13.12 -5.31 9.32
C SER A 159 -12.92 -5.47 7.81
N ASN A 160 -11.85 -6.16 7.42
CA ASN A 160 -11.54 -6.60 6.05
C ASN A 160 -11.37 -8.13 5.95
N ARG A 161 -11.63 -8.87 7.04
CA ARG A 161 -11.37 -10.32 7.10
C ARG A 161 -12.52 -11.18 6.58
N ASN A 162 -13.71 -10.60 6.43
CA ASN A 162 -14.90 -11.33 6.02
C ASN A 162 -14.99 -11.36 4.47
N PRO A 163 -14.94 -12.55 3.85
CA PRO A 163 -14.95 -12.66 2.39
C PRO A 163 -16.29 -12.23 1.74
N GLN A 164 -17.42 -12.29 2.46
CA GLN A 164 -18.71 -11.81 1.95
C GLN A 164 -18.74 -10.28 1.87
N LEU A 165 -18.13 -9.59 2.85
CA LEU A 165 -17.98 -8.14 2.85
C LEU A 165 -17.07 -7.68 1.70
N ILE A 166 -15.91 -8.31 1.55
CA ILE A 166 -14.98 -7.98 0.46
C ILE A 166 -15.63 -8.25 -0.90
N LEU A 167 -16.39 -9.35 -1.02
CA LEU A 167 -17.16 -9.65 -2.21
C LEU A 167 -18.28 -8.62 -2.47
N SER A 168 -18.96 -8.10 -1.45
CA SER A 168 -20.04 -7.13 -1.68
C SER A 168 -19.51 -5.87 -2.35
N TYR A 169 -18.34 -5.37 -1.95
CA TYR A 169 -17.69 -4.22 -2.59
C TYR A 169 -17.47 -4.44 -4.08
N TYR A 170 -17.04 -5.64 -4.46
CA TYR A 170 -16.86 -6.01 -5.86
C TYR A 170 -18.21 -6.06 -6.60
N LEU A 171 -19.19 -6.77 -6.05
CA LEU A 171 -20.50 -6.96 -6.70
C LEU A 171 -21.30 -5.66 -6.80
N ASP A 172 -21.16 -4.73 -5.87
CA ASP A 172 -21.85 -3.44 -5.93
C ASP A 172 -21.35 -2.60 -7.11
N VAL A 173 -20.05 -2.64 -7.39
CA VAL A 173 -19.47 -1.98 -8.58
C VAL A 173 -19.84 -2.72 -9.86
N VAL A 174 -19.90 -4.05 -9.84
CA VAL A 174 -20.34 -4.84 -11.01
C VAL A 174 -21.81 -4.57 -11.34
N ASP A 175 -22.66 -4.45 -10.32
CA ASP A 175 -24.08 -4.12 -10.49
C ASP A 175 -24.28 -2.68 -11.01
N GLU A 176 -23.50 -1.71 -10.50
CA GLU A 176 -23.50 -0.33 -11.00
C GLU A 176 -23.09 -0.24 -12.47
N LEU A 177 -22.04 -0.97 -12.86
CA LEU A 177 -21.42 -0.86 -14.18
C LEU A 177 -22.05 -1.79 -15.24
N GLY A 178 -22.64 -2.91 -14.82
CA GLY A 178 -23.19 -3.94 -15.71
C GLY A 178 -22.13 -4.81 -16.43
N TYR A 179 -20.89 -4.79 -15.97
CA TYR A 179 -19.80 -5.59 -16.55
C TYR A 179 -18.70 -5.94 -15.54
N ILE A 180 -17.89 -6.92 -15.90
CA ILE A 180 -16.72 -7.41 -15.15
C ILE A 180 -15.44 -7.32 -15.99
N PRO A 181 -14.24 -7.32 -15.37
CA PRO A 181 -12.99 -7.43 -16.12
C PRO A 181 -12.80 -8.85 -16.67
N LEU A 182 -11.75 -9.05 -17.47
CA LEU A 182 -11.36 -10.43 -17.82
C LEU A 182 -10.93 -11.19 -16.56
N VAL A 183 -9.97 -10.66 -15.81
CA VAL A 183 -9.46 -11.34 -14.61
C VAL A 183 -9.47 -10.40 -13.41
N THR A 184 -9.66 -10.95 -12.22
CA THR A 184 -9.37 -10.24 -10.98
C THR A 184 -8.02 -10.69 -10.43
N GLN A 185 -7.40 -9.87 -9.59
CA GLN A 185 -6.08 -10.14 -9.04
C GLN A 185 -5.94 -9.59 -7.63
N SER A 186 -5.41 -10.39 -6.71
CA SER A 186 -5.07 -9.95 -5.36
C SER A 186 -3.89 -10.72 -4.78
N ASP A 187 -3.40 -10.28 -3.63
CA ASP A 187 -2.50 -11.10 -2.82
C ASP A 187 -3.24 -12.35 -2.29
N PRO A 188 -2.52 -13.43 -1.92
CA PRO A 188 -3.13 -14.62 -1.35
C PRO A 188 -3.78 -14.30 -0.01
N GLY A 189 -5.10 -14.45 0.06
CA GLY A 189 -5.88 -14.20 1.27
C GLY A 189 -7.25 -14.83 1.15
N THR A 190 -7.71 -15.45 2.24
CA THR A 190 -9.01 -16.13 2.28
C THR A 190 -10.18 -15.15 2.14
N GLU A 191 -9.99 -13.91 2.55
CA GLU A 191 -10.92 -12.80 2.35
C GLU A 191 -11.23 -12.52 0.88
N ASN A 192 -10.30 -12.85 -0.04
CA ASN A 192 -10.48 -12.64 -1.47
C ASN A 192 -11.18 -13.82 -2.19
N PHE A 193 -11.42 -14.95 -1.49
CA PHE A 193 -12.02 -16.14 -2.09
C PHE A 193 -13.43 -15.87 -2.63
N GLY A 194 -14.20 -15.01 -1.97
CA GLY A 194 -15.51 -14.59 -2.47
C GLY A 194 -15.42 -13.95 -3.85
N ILE A 195 -14.50 -13.00 -4.05
CA ILE A 195 -14.28 -12.35 -5.36
C ILE A 195 -13.79 -13.36 -6.40
N ALA A 196 -12.83 -14.20 -6.03
CA ALA A 196 -12.28 -15.21 -6.94
C ALA A 196 -13.36 -16.17 -7.46
N ASN A 197 -14.23 -16.64 -6.56
CA ASN A 197 -15.35 -17.51 -6.88
C ASN A 197 -16.40 -16.79 -7.74
N ALA A 198 -16.82 -15.58 -7.34
CA ALA A 198 -17.81 -14.79 -8.06
C ALA A 198 -17.36 -14.45 -9.49
N GLN A 199 -16.11 -13.98 -9.64
CA GLN A 199 -15.54 -13.67 -10.96
C GLN A 199 -15.50 -14.91 -11.84
N THR A 200 -15.08 -16.05 -11.27
CA THR A 200 -15.03 -17.32 -12.00
C THR A 200 -16.41 -17.76 -12.46
N MET A 201 -17.39 -17.73 -11.56
CA MET A 201 -18.75 -18.13 -11.88
C MET A 201 -19.38 -17.23 -12.96
N LEU A 202 -19.23 -15.91 -12.84
CA LEU A 202 -19.73 -14.97 -13.85
C LEU A 202 -19.06 -15.19 -15.21
N ARG A 203 -17.72 -15.33 -15.25
CA ARG A 203 -17.01 -15.59 -16.51
C ARG A 203 -17.42 -16.91 -17.14
N GLN A 204 -17.57 -17.98 -16.36
CA GLN A 204 -17.99 -19.30 -16.86
C GLN A 204 -19.46 -19.33 -17.29
N TRP A 205 -20.32 -18.52 -16.65
CA TRP A 205 -21.72 -18.35 -17.04
C TRP A 205 -21.85 -17.76 -18.45
N HIS A 206 -21.00 -16.78 -18.77
CA HIS A 206 -21.01 -16.11 -20.08
C HIS A 206 -20.09 -16.76 -21.12
N ASP A 207 -19.15 -17.60 -20.71
CA ASP A 207 -18.25 -18.33 -21.58
C ASP A 207 -17.95 -19.74 -21.02
N HIS A 208 -18.70 -20.72 -21.52
CA HIS A 208 -18.55 -22.12 -21.12
C HIS A 208 -17.17 -22.72 -21.45
N SER A 209 -16.38 -22.10 -22.34
CA SER A 209 -15.03 -22.59 -22.64
C SER A 209 -14.05 -22.39 -21.48
N LEU A 210 -14.42 -21.58 -20.49
CA LEU A 210 -13.63 -21.29 -19.29
C LEU A 210 -13.90 -22.28 -18.13
N LEU A 211 -14.82 -23.23 -18.30
CA LEU A 211 -15.10 -24.25 -17.30
C LEU A 211 -13.81 -24.99 -16.91
N GLY A 212 -13.61 -25.17 -15.59
CA GLY A 212 -12.41 -25.80 -15.04
C GLY A 212 -11.22 -24.85 -14.81
N THR A 213 -11.35 -23.56 -15.15
CA THR A 213 -10.29 -22.56 -14.90
C THR A 213 -10.72 -21.51 -13.90
N LEU A 214 -9.81 -21.12 -13.00
CA LEU A 214 -10.01 -20.03 -12.04
C LEU A 214 -9.83 -18.69 -12.75
N GLN A 215 -10.81 -17.79 -12.73
CA GLN A 215 -10.71 -16.47 -13.40
C GLN A 215 -10.19 -15.38 -12.45
N HIS A 216 -9.27 -15.76 -11.57
CA HIS A 216 -8.63 -14.92 -10.58
C HIS A 216 -7.14 -15.25 -10.51
N ARG A 217 -6.31 -14.25 -10.23
CA ARG A 217 -4.86 -14.42 -10.15
C ARG A 217 -4.31 -14.07 -8.77
N TRP A 218 -3.70 -15.07 -8.15
CA TRP A 218 -3.03 -14.94 -6.86
C TRP A 218 -1.59 -14.43 -7.01
N MET A 219 -1.30 -13.32 -6.36
CA MET A 219 0.04 -12.70 -6.33
C MET A 219 0.96 -13.34 -5.28
N ARG A 220 1.32 -14.62 -5.47
CA ARG A 220 2.07 -15.41 -4.47
C ARG A 220 3.53 -14.99 -4.27
N THR A 221 4.22 -14.61 -5.34
CA THR A 221 5.67 -14.33 -5.32
C THR A 221 6.01 -12.88 -5.65
N LYS A 222 5.02 -12.12 -6.14
CA LYS A 222 5.19 -10.74 -6.61
C LYS A 222 4.16 -9.87 -5.94
N LYS A 223 4.48 -8.59 -5.80
CA LYS A 223 3.61 -7.59 -5.19
C LYS A 223 2.44 -7.25 -6.09
N ASN A 224 1.27 -7.01 -5.49
CA ASN A 224 0.16 -6.35 -6.16
C ASN A 224 0.45 -4.84 -6.33
N VAL A 225 1.37 -4.51 -7.24
CA VAL A 225 2.04 -3.20 -7.31
C VAL A 225 1.07 -2.03 -7.49
N MET A 226 -0.02 -2.21 -8.25
CA MET A 226 -0.91 -1.09 -8.60
C MET A 226 -1.74 -0.62 -7.41
N PRO A 227 -2.39 -1.51 -6.63
CA PRO A 227 -2.92 -1.16 -5.33
C PRO A 227 -1.89 -0.61 -4.34
N GLU A 228 -0.68 -1.19 -4.24
CA GLU A 228 0.37 -0.64 -3.37
C GLU A 228 0.72 0.82 -3.71
N ILE A 229 0.81 1.15 -5.00
CA ILE A 229 1.05 2.54 -5.47
C ILE A 229 -0.12 3.44 -5.06
N THR A 230 -1.36 2.99 -5.23
CA THR A 230 -2.55 3.75 -4.86
C THR A 230 -2.60 4.03 -3.36
N TRP A 231 -2.31 3.03 -2.53
CA TRP A 231 -2.16 3.21 -1.08
C TRP A 231 -1.07 4.22 -0.74
N SER A 232 0.09 4.15 -1.41
CA SER A 232 1.16 5.13 -1.22
C SER A 232 0.71 6.56 -1.56
N GLN A 233 -0.12 6.75 -2.59
CA GLN A 233 -0.67 8.07 -2.91
C GLN A 233 -1.69 8.55 -1.88
N LEU A 234 -2.58 7.66 -1.42
CA LEU A 234 -3.54 7.95 -0.36
C LEU A 234 -2.80 8.39 0.92
N GLN A 235 -1.79 7.63 1.32
CA GLN A 235 -0.96 7.91 2.51
C GLN A 235 -0.25 9.26 2.47
N ARG A 236 0.14 9.73 1.29
CA ARG A 236 0.83 11.01 1.14
C ARG A 236 -0.11 12.21 1.13
N ARG A 237 -1.34 12.04 0.67
CA ARG A 237 -2.23 13.16 0.29
C ARG A 237 -3.51 13.25 1.11
N PHE A 238 -4.03 12.13 1.59
CA PHE A 238 -5.30 12.04 2.31
C PHE A 238 -5.03 11.74 3.78
N THR A 239 -4.37 10.61 4.02
CA THR A 239 -4.18 10.02 5.34
C THR A 239 -3.60 10.93 6.43
N PRO A 240 -2.63 11.84 6.21
CA PRO A 240 -1.98 12.57 7.31
C PRO A 240 -2.94 13.47 8.11
N GLY A 241 -3.90 14.12 7.44
CA GLY A 241 -4.89 14.98 8.09
C GLY A 241 -5.86 14.19 8.98
N PHE A 242 -6.37 13.09 8.45
CA PHE A 242 -7.28 12.19 9.16
C PHE A 242 -6.58 11.42 10.28
N GLU A 243 -5.36 10.93 10.07
CA GLU A 243 -4.56 10.29 11.14
C GLU A 243 -4.31 11.26 12.28
N SER A 244 -3.92 12.52 11.99
CA SER A 244 -3.72 13.53 13.03
C SER A 244 -5.00 13.83 13.83
N LEU A 245 -6.17 13.74 13.17
CA LEU A 245 -7.46 13.90 13.82
C LEU A 245 -7.81 12.68 14.67
N LEU A 246 -7.62 11.46 14.17
CA LEU A 246 -7.90 10.22 14.88
C LEU A 246 -6.95 10.03 16.08
N ASP A 247 -5.64 10.22 15.88
CA ASP A 247 -4.62 10.15 16.92
C ASP A 247 -4.93 11.14 18.06
N ARG A 248 -5.47 12.33 17.75
CA ARG A 248 -5.88 13.30 18.78
C ARG A 248 -6.98 12.76 19.68
N GLY A 249 -7.98 12.09 19.13
CA GLY A 249 -9.08 11.52 19.94
C GLY A 249 -8.58 10.45 20.91
N VAL A 250 -7.66 9.61 20.46
CA VAL A 250 -7.00 8.58 21.29
C VAL A 250 -6.12 9.24 22.36
N GLN A 251 -5.24 10.17 21.97
CA GLN A 251 -4.31 10.85 22.89
C GLN A 251 -5.02 11.66 23.99
N GLN A 252 -6.18 12.24 23.68
CA GLN A 252 -6.99 12.98 24.65
C GLN A 252 -7.88 12.07 25.52
N GLY A 253 -7.84 10.75 25.31
CA GLY A 253 -8.65 9.79 26.04
C GLY A 253 -10.15 9.88 25.73
N TRP A 254 -10.53 10.42 24.57
CA TRP A 254 -11.94 10.47 24.14
C TRP A 254 -12.40 9.14 23.57
N TYR A 255 -11.48 8.40 22.96
CA TYR A 255 -11.75 7.16 22.28
C TYR A 255 -10.72 6.09 22.67
N ASP A 256 -11.25 4.94 23.09
CA ASP A 256 -10.54 3.70 23.35
C ASP A 256 -11.13 2.60 22.44
N CYS A 257 -10.28 1.99 21.61
CA CYS A 257 -10.69 0.93 20.68
C CYS A 257 -11.04 -0.39 21.38
N ASP A 258 -10.60 -0.56 22.63
CA ASP A 258 -10.89 -1.75 23.42
C ASP A 258 -12.21 -1.60 24.20
N ASN A 259 -12.75 -0.39 24.29
CA ASN A 259 -14.05 -0.13 24.87
C ASN A 259 -15.17 -0.31 23.84
N THR A 260 -15.98 -1.37 24.00
CA THR A 260 -17.06 -1.74 23.07
C THR A 260 -18.03 -0.58 22.79
N LEU A 261 -18.54 0.10 23.82
CA LEU A 261 -19.49 1.20 23.63
C LEU A 261 -18.86 2.34 22.84
N GLN A 262 -17.66 2.78 23.25
CA GLN A 262 -16.93 3.85 22.57
C GLN A 262 -16.66 3.50 21.10
N ARG A 263 -16.31 2.25 20.81
CA ARG A 263 -16.07 1.73 19.46
C ARG A 263 -17.32 1.70 18.60
N LEU A 264 -18.45 1.24 19.12
CA LEU A 264 -19.71 1.20 18.35
C LEU A 264 -20.21 2.62 18.01
N VAL A 265 -20.15 3.55 18.97
CA VAL A 265 -20.48 4.97 18.71
C VAL A 265 -19.49 5.57 17.72
N PHE A 266 -18.20 5.22 17.82
CA PHE A 266 -17.16 5.70 16.92
C PHE A 266 -17.44 5.23 15.48
N TYR A 267 -17.72 3.94 15.28
CA TYR A 267 -18.09 3.40 13.98
C TYR A 267 -19.30 4.09 13.38
N TRP A 268 -20.36 4.27 14.16
CA TRP A 268 -21.59 4.91 13.69
C TRP A 268 -21.39 6.36 13.26
N VAL A 269 -20.53 7.12 13.95
CA VAL A 269 -20.25 8.53 13.62
C VAL A 269 -19.19 8.67 12.52
N PHE A 270 -18.07 7.94 12.63
CA PHE A 270 -16.89 8.17 11.79
C PHE A 270 -16.92 7.39 10.47
N ILE A 271 -17.40 6.15 10.42
CA ILE A 271 -17.34 5.35 9.18
C ILE A 271 -18.14 6.01 8.04
N PRO A 272 -19.42 6.41 8.23
CA PRO A 272 -20.17 7.08 7.16
C PRO A 272 -19.51 8.38 6.69
N TRP A 273 -18.99 9.18 7.61
CA TRP A 273 -18.32 10.44 7.27
C TRP A 273 -17.00 10.18 6.51
N LEU A 274 -16.14 9.30 7.01
CA LEU A 274 -14.87 8.95 6.37
C LEU A 274 -15.08 8.29 5.00
N GLN A 275 -16.14 7.50 4.84
CA GLN A 275 -16.52 6.95 3.54
C GLN A 275 -16.83 8.06 2.53
N CYS A 276 -17.63 9.07 2.91
CA CYS A 276 -17.89 10.23 2.06
C CYS A 276 -16.60 10.98 1.66
N GLU A 277 -15.65 11.13 2.58
CA GLU A 277 -14.34 11.76 2.30
C GLU A 277 -13.48 10.91 1.35
N LEU A 278 -13.51 9.58 1.50
CA LEU A 278 -12.84 8.65 0.59
C LEU A 278 -13.48 8.66 -0.81
N ASP A 279 -14.80 8.74 -0.90
CA ASP A 279 -15.52 8.85 -2.18
C ASP A 279 -15.17 10.15 -2.90
N ALA A 280 -15.11 11.28 -2.16
CA ALA A 280 -14.66 12.55 -2.69
C ALA A 280 -13.20 12.50 -3.15
N TYR A 281 -12.32 11.83 -2.38
CA TYR A 281 -10.94 11.60 -2.77
C TYR A 281 -10.85 10.77 -4.06
N ARG A 282 -11.58 9.64 -4.15
CA ARG A 282 -11.66 8.76 -5.32
C ARG A 282 -12.08 9.57 -6.55
N ASN A 283 -13.17 10.32 -6.45
CA ASN A 283 -13.69 11.14 -7.55
C ASN A 283 -12.63 12.15 -8.01
N ARG A 284 -12.04 12.92 -7.10
CA ARG A 284 -10.98 13.87 -7.46
C ARG A 284 -9.81 13.17 -8.16
N VAL A 285 -9.40 12.00 -7.67
CA VAL A 285 -8.26 11.25 -8.22
C VAL A 285 -8.55 10.67 -9.60
N ASN A 286 -9.77 10.18 -9.85
CA ASN A 286 -10.19 9.62 -11.13
C ASN A 286 -10.36 10.69 -12.21
N TYR A 287 -10.81 11.89 -11.84
CA TYR A 287 -11.03 13.02 -12.77
C TYR A 287 -9.83 13.98 -12.90
N THR A 288 -8.72 13.72 -12.21
CA THR A 288 -7.49 14.53 -12.32
C THR A 288 -6.45 13.84 -13.19
N ALA A 289 -5.96 14.54 -14.22
CA ALA A 289 -4.89 14.05 -15.07
C ALA A 289 -3.63 13.72 -14.25
N LYS A 290 -3.07 12.52 -14.46
CA LYS A 290 -1.83 12.13 -13.77
C LYS A 290 -0.64 12.86 -14.36
N ARG A 291 0.34 13.18 -13.52
CA ARG A 291 1.63 13.72 -13.98
C ARG A 291 2.25 12.75 -14.98
N ARG A 292 2.69 13.29 -16.13
CA ARG A 292 3.38 12.50 -17.15
C ARG A 292 4.67 11.89 -16.58
N ASP A 293 4.80 10.58 -16.75
CA ASP A 293 6.00 9.81 -16.43
C ASP A 293 6.53 9.18 -17.71
N ARG A 294 7.78 9.50 -18.08
CA ARG A 294 8.43 8.98 -19.29
C ARG A 294 8.69 7.48 -19.24
N ASN A 295 8.68 6.87 -18.06
CA ASN A 295 8.90 5.45 -17.86
C ASN A 295 7.60 4.63 -17.85
N LYS A 296 6.43 5.30 -17.84
CA LYS A 296 5.12 4.65 -17.87
C LYS A 296 4.81 4.20 -19.31
N VAL A 297 4.53 2.91 -19.46
CA VAL A 297 4.11 2.29 -20.74
C VAL A 297 2.61 2.49 -20.99
N LEU A 298 1.82 2.47 -19.92
CA LEU A 298 0.36 2.68 -19.93
C LEU A 298 -0.02 4.13 -20.27
N PRO A 299 -1.24 4.38 -20.79
CA PRO A 299 -1.66 5.70 -21.28
C PRO A 299 -1.55 6.81 -20.23
N HIS A 300 -1.24 8.02 -20.68
CA HIS A 300 -1.24 9.23 -19.87
C HIS A 300 -2.55 10.00 -20.09
N GLY A 301 -3.16 10.48 -19.01
CA GLY A 301 -4.40 11.22 -19.10
C GLY A 301 -5.17 11.23 -17.79
N VAL A 302 -6.46 11.57 -17.89
CA VAL A 302 -7.43 11.48 -16.81
C VAL A 302 -7.91 10.02 -16.74
N PRO A 303 -7.72 9.31 -15.61
CA PRO A 303 -8.10 7.91 -15.49
C PRO A 303 -9.54 7.62 -15.93
N GLU A 304 -10.50 8.46 -15.53
CA GLU A 304 -11.90 8.28 -15.91
C GLU A 304 -12.13 8.34 -17.42
N LEU A 305 -11.47 9.27 -18.12
CA LEU A 305 -11.61 9.41 -19.57
C LEU A 305 -10.95 8.24 -20.31
N ILE A 306 -9.79 7.78 -19.84
CA ILE A 306 -9.13 6.59 -20.40
C ILE A 306 -10.04 5.36 -20.23
N HIS A 307 -10.67 5.23 -19.07
CA HIS A 307 -11.53 4.09 -18.77
C HIS A 307 -12.83 4.10 -19.57
N SER A 308 -13.52 5.25 -19.64
CA SER A 308 -14.82 5.38 -20.30
C SER A 308 -14.73 5.49 -21.84
N ALA A 309 -13.60 5.98 -22.37
CA ALA A 309 -13.38 6.19 -23.80
C ALA A 309 -12.01 5.61 -24.24
N ALA A 310 -11.80 4.32 -24.00
CA ALA A 310 -10.52 3.64 -24.28
C ALA A 310 -10.03 3.83 -25.74
N GLU A 311 -10.96 3.86 -26.70
CA GLU A 311 -10.66 4.03 -28.14
C GLU A 311 -9.96 5.36 -28.46
N ASP A 312 -10.31 6.45 -27.76
CA ASP A 312 -9.67 7.77 -27.92
C ASP A 312 -8.17 7.75 -27.53
N TYR A 313 -7.78 6.75 -26.74
CA TYR A 313 -6.40 6.53 -26.29
C TYR A 313 -5.71 5.39 -27.06
N GLY A 314 -6.31 4.91 -28.15
CA GLY A 314 -5.79 3.80 -28.95
C GLY A 314 -5.77 2.47 -28.20
N ALA A 315 -6.64 2.31 -27.20
CA ALA A 315 -6.73 1.13 -26.35
C ALA A 315 -8.03 0.36 -26.59
N LEU A 316 -7.98 -0.94 -26.32
CA LEU A 316 -9.16 -1.81 -26.32
C LEU A 316 -9.81 -1.81 -24.93
N ASP A 317 -11.13 -2.02 -24.91
CA ASP A 317 -11.90 -2.30 -23.70
C ASP A 317 -12.29 -3.78 -23.69
N PHE A 318 -11.85 -4.48 -22.65
CA PHE A 318 -12.03 -5.92 -22.47
C PHE A 318 -13.17 -6.27 -21.50
N LYS A 319 -14.07 -5.31 -21.20
CA LYS A 319 -15.22 -5.58 -20.35
C LYS A 319 -16.06 -6.74 -20.88
N VAL A 320 -16.52 -7.58 -19.95
CA VAL A 320 -17.48 -8.64 -20.22
C VAL A 320 -18.81 -8.18 -19.65
N ILE A 321 -19.78 -7.91 -20.52
CA ILE A 321 -21.14 -7.55 -20.09
C ILE A 321 -21.75 -8.75 -19.37
N VAL A 322 -22.34 -8.51 -18.20
CA VAL A 322 -22.94 -9.55 -17.39
C VAL A 322 -24.44 -9.32 -17.23
N ASP A 323 -25.19 -10.42 -17.21
CA ASP A 323 -26.64 -10.35 -17.02
C ASP A 323 -26.97 -10.06 -15.54
N CYS A 324 -27.96 -9.20 -15.29
CA CYS A 324 -28.43 -8.91 -13.93
C CYS A 324 -28.85 -10.18 -13.18
N ALA A 325 -29.43 -11.15 -13.87
CA ALA A 325 -29.80 -12.44 -13.28
C ALA A 325 -28.58 -13.25 -12.80
N ALA A 326 -27.45 -13.16 -13.51
CA ALA A 326 -26.21 -13.82 -13.11
C ALA A 326 -25.61 -13.15 -11.87
N ILE A 327 -25.60 -11.82 -11.81
CA ILE A 327 -25.16 -11.05 -10.63
C ILE A 327 -26.03 -11.42 -9.41
N GLU A 328 -27.36 -11.42 -9.57
CA GLU A 328 -28.29 -11.75 -8.49
C GLU A 328 -28.11 -13.19 -8.00
N HIS A 329 -27.87 -14.13 -8.92
CA HIS A 329 -27.56 -15.52 -8.58
C HIS A 329 -26.27 -15.62 -7.76
N VAL A 330 -25.18 -15.01 -8.22
CA VAL A 330 -23.89 -14.99 -7.49
C VAL A 330 -24.05 -14.39 -6.10
N ARG A 331 -24.79 -13.28 -5.99
CA ARG A 331 -25.06 -12.61 -4.72
C ARG A 331 -25.81 -13.55 -3.76
N LYS A 332 -26.85 -14.26 -4.24
CA LYS A 332 -27.60 -15.24 -3.43
C LYS A 332 -26.75 -16.45 -3.00
N VAL A 333 -25.79 -16.87 -3.83
CA VAL A 333 -24.93 -18.03 -3.54
C VAL A 333 -23.89 -17.71 -2.47
N TYR A 334 -23.25 -16.54 -2.56
CA TYR A 334 -22.07 -16.23 -1.72
C TYR A 334 -22.31 -15.19 -0.63
N ILE A 335 -23.39 -14.42 -0.67
CA ILE A 335 -23.67 -13.38 0.32
C ILE A 335 -24.95 -13.70 1.09
N ASN A 336 -24.80 -13.88 2.40
CA ASN A 336 -25.92 -13.83 3.32
C ASN A 336 -26.23 -12.36 3.67
N SER A 337 -27.27 -11.80 3.05
CA SER A 337 -27.62 -10.38 3.22
C SER A 337 -28.07 -9.99 4.64
N THR A 338 -28.40 -10.96 5.49
CA THR A 338 -28.74 -10.72 6.91
C THR A 338 -27.55 -10.91 7.84
N HIS A 339 -26.35 -11.14 7.30
CA HIS A 339 -25.16 -11.36 8.11
C HIS A 339 -24.76 -10.05 8.85
N PRO A 340 -24.55 -10.09 10.19
CA PRO A 340 -24.28 -8.89 11.00
C PRO A 340 -23.08 -8.04 10.55
N MET A 341 -22.13 -8.62 9.82
CA MET A 341 -20.97 -7.92 9.23
C MET A 341 -21.37 -6.74 8.32
N PHE A 342 -22.55 -6.77 7.70
CA PHE A 342 -23.04 -5.69 6.86
C PHE A 342 -23.65 -4.53 7.66
N ASP A 343 -23.90 -4.74 8.95
CA ASP A 343 -24.40 -3.72 9.85
C ASP A 343 -23.24 -3.04 10.58
N LEU A 344 -23.15 -1.70 10.52
CA LEU A 344 -22.15 -0.93 11.29
C LEU A 344 -22.23 -1.22 12.80
N VAL A 345 -23.46 -1.42 13.26
CA VAL A 345 -23.86 -1.73 14.64
C VAL A 345 -25.14 -2.55 14.56
N SER A 346 -25.44 -3.35 15.58
CA SER A 346 -26.67 -4.15 15.60
C SER A 346 -27.91 -3.27 15.34
N PRO A 347 -28.94 -3.78 14.62
CA PRO A 347 -30.12 -2.97 14.27
C PRO A 347 -30.80 -2.29 15.47
N ALA A 348 -30.87 -3.00 16.61
CA ALA A 348 -31.41 -2.46 17.86
C ALA A 348 -30.58 -1.29 18.40
N PHE A 349 -29.25 -1.44 18.44
CA PHE A 349 -28.36 -0.38 18.89
C PHE A 349 -28.33 0.80 17.91
N GLY A 350 -28.36 0.53 16.60
CA GLY A 350 -28.44 1.57 15.57
C GLY A 350 -29.71 2.43 15.66
N ALA A 351 -30.86 1.81 15.97
CA ALA A 351 -32.10 2.54 16.20
C ALA A 351 -32.00 3.46 17.44
N PHE A 352 -31.37 2.96 18.51
CA PHE A 352 -31.08 3.73 19.72
C PHE A 352 -30.13 4.91 19.44
N LEU A 353 -29.01 4.68 18.74
CA LEU A 353 -28.08 5.75 18.34
C LEU A 353 -28.78 6.83 17.50
N LYS A 354 -29.67 6.44 16.59
CA LYS A 354 -30.45 7.37 15.75
C LYS A 354 -31.41 8.23 16.58
N LYS A 355 -31.99 7.68 17.66
CA LYS A 355 -32.82 8.43 18.62
C LYS A 355 -31.97 9.47 19.35
N CYS A 356 -30.82 9.07 19.90
CA CYS A 356 -29.86 9.97 20.55
C CYS A 356 -29.39 11.08 19.60
N TYR A 357 -29.02 10.73 18.36
CA TYR A 357 -28.59 11.70 17.35
C TYR A 357 -29.71 12.68 16.95
N THR A 358 -30.97 12.24 16.98
CA THR A 358 -32.12 13.12 16.75
C THR A 358 -32.32 14.11 17.91
N MET A 359 -32.05 13.71 19.17
CA MET A 359 -32.08 14.63 20.32
C MET A 359 -31.02 15.73 20.21
N LEU A 360 -29.87 15.42 19.60
CA LEU A 360 -28.82 16.39 19.30
C LEU A 360 -29.12 17.27 18.07
N GLN A 361 -30.31 17.17 17.49
CA GLN A 361 -30.71 17.89 16.27
C GLN A 361 -29.91 17.51 15.01
N ARG A 362 -29.32 16.30 14.97
CA ARG A 362 -28.65 15.74 13.80
C ARG A 362 -27.53 16.65 13.23
N PRO A 363 -26.53 17.02 14.04
CA PRO A 363 -25.47 17.92 13.60
C PRO A 363 -24.65 17.31 12.46
N PRO A 364 -24.36 18.03 11.37
CA PRO A 364 -23.55 17.47 10.28
C PRO A 364 -22.17 17.07 10.79
N VAL A 365 -21.72 15.86 10.45
CA VAL A 365 -20.40 15.36 10.84
C VAL A 365 -19.38 15.75 9.78
N GLY A 366 -18.29 16.40 10.22
CA GLY A 366 -17.19 16.81 9.36
C GLY A 366 -15.87 16.91 10.10
N HIS A 367 -14.80 17.24 9.39
CA HIS A 367 -13.44 17.27 9.94
C HIS A 367 -13.29 18.18 11.18
N GLY A 368 -14.03 19.29 11.25
CA GLY A 368 -13.93 20.24 12.36
C GLY A 368 -14.69 19.86 13.63
N ASN A 369 -15.67 18.95 13.54
CA ASN A 369 -16.63 18.71 14.62
C ASN A 369 -16.95 17.22 14.87
N ALA A 370 -16.37 16.28 14.13
CA ALA A 370 -16.63 14.84 14.29
C ALA A 370 -16.44 14.37 15.74
N TRP A 371 -15.36 14.80 16.40
CA TRP A 371 -15.12 14.49 17.81
C TRP A 371 -16.12 15.15 18.77
N THR A 372 -16.60 16.35 18.45
CA THR A 372 -17.62 17.03 19.25
C THR A 372 -18.93 16.24 19.21
N VAL A 373 -19.39 15.89 18.00
CA VAL A 373 -20.61 15.08 17.80
C VAL A 373 -20.47 13.73 18.48
N TYR A 374 -19.34 13.05 18.30
CA TYR A 374 -19.05 11.78 18.97
C TYR A 374 -19.15 11.88 20.49
N ARG A 375 -18.51 12.89 21.10
CA ARG A 375 -18.51 13.07 22.55
C ARG A 375 -19.89 13.42 23.11
N GLU A 376 -20.65 14.28 22.42
CA GLU A 376 -22.02 14.61 22.79
C GLU A 376 -22.93 13.39 22.72
N MET A 377 -22.80 12.59 21.66
CA MET A 377 -23.51 11.31 21.54
C MET A 377 -23.14 10.37 22.68
N LEU A 378 -21.85 10.15 22.92
CA LEU A 378 -21.38 9.24 23.95
C LEU A 378 -21.87 9.67 25.36
N ALA A 379 -21.81 10.96 25.67
CA ALA A 379 -22.30 11.49 26.94
C ALA A 379 -23.82 11.31 27.12
N LEU A 380 -24.60 11.50 26.04
CA LEU A 380 -26.04 11.28 26.07
C LEU A 380 -26.39 9.80 26.25
N ILE A 381 -25.63 8.91 25.61
CA ILE A 381 -25.81 7.46 25.68
C ILE A 381 -25.49 6.94 27.08
N GLN A 382 -24.39 7.41 27.70
CA GLN A 382 -23.99 7.02 29.05
C GLN A 382 -25.00 7.43 30.14
N GLN A 383 -25.90 8.37 29.85
CA GLN A 383 -26.97 8.77 30.77
C GLN A 383 -28.21 7.87 30.68
N GLN A 384 -28.26 6.91 29.75
CA GLN A 384 -29.41 6.04 29.54
C GLN A 384 -29.08 4.59 29.90
N GLU A 385 -29.85 4.00 30.82
CA GLU A 385 -29.70 2.60 31.24
C GLU A 385 -29.87 1.61 30.08
N GLU A 386 -30.70 1.95 29.08
CA GLU A 386 -30.93 1.17 27.85
C GLU A 386 -29.62 0.86 27.08
N ALA A 387 -28.62 1.74 27.20
CA ALA A 387 -27.34 1.59 26.51
C ALA A 387 -26.48 0.43 27.06
N GLN A 388 -26.50 0.22 28.38
CA GLN A 388 -25.75 -0.86 29.02
C GLN A 388 -26.29 -2.22 28.62
N THR A 389 -27.62 -2.40 28.70
CA THR A 389 -28.30 -3.64 28.32
C THR A 389 -28.04 -4.00 26.86
N LEU A 390 -28.06 -3.01 25.96
CA LEU A 390 -27.78 -3.24 24.53
C LEU A 390 -26.31 -3.56 24.27
N CYS A 391 -25.37 -2.90 24.96
CA CYS A 391 -23.94 -3.19 24.79
C CYS A 391 -23.55 -4.59 25.30
N GLU A 392 -24.09 -5.02 26.43
CA GLU A 392 -23.85 -6.36 27.00
C GLU A 392 -24.31 -7.45 26.03
N SER A 393 -25.43 -7.24 25.33
CA SER A 393 -25.92 -8.18 24.32
C SER A 393 -25.03 -8.34 23.08
N ILE A 394 -24.14 -7.37 22.84
CA ILE A 394 -23.23 -7.34 21.68
C ILE A 394 -21.88 -7.98 22.01
N MET A 395 -21.44 -7.96 23.27
CA MET A 395 -20.15 -8.53 23.69
C MET A 395 -20.07 -10.05 23.58
N ASP A 396 -21.21 -10.75 23.48
CA ASP A 396 -21.29 -12.21 23.33
C ASP A 396 -21.13 -12.69 21.87
N VAL A 397 -20.92 -11.80 20.91
CA VAL A 397 -20.86 -12.14 19.48
C VAL A 397 -19.46 -11.90 18.93
N ASP A 398 -18.49 -12.70 19.37
CA ASP A 398 -17.26 -12.94 18.61
C ASP A 398 -17.68 -13.64 17.31
N MET A 399 -17.95 -12.86 16.26
CA MET A 399 -18.36 -13.41 14.98
C MET A 399 -17.20 -14.25 14.42
N PRO A 400 -17.38 -15.57 14.25
CA PRO A 400 -16.34 -16.38 13.65
C PRO A 400 -16.03 -15.83 12.26
N THR A 401 -14.77 -15.93 11.85
CA THR A 401 -14.40 -15.64 10.47
C THR A 401 -15.07 -16.69 9.58
N GLU A 402 -16.25 -16.38 9.07
CA GLU A 402 -16.94 -17.25 8.12
C GLU A 402 -16.06 -17.35 6.86
N CYS A 403 -15.51 -18.53 6.65
CA CYS A 403 -14.61 -18.79 5.53
C CYS A 403 -15.46 -19.27 4.34
N LEU A 404 -15.50 -18.48 3.26
CA LEU A 404 -16.01 -18.96 1.98
C LEU A 404 -14.93 -19.84 1.33
N PRO A 405 -15.13 -21.16 1.18
CA PRO A 405 -14.12 -22.00 0.54
C PRO A 405 -13.94 -21.59 -0.93
N LEU A 406 -12.71 -21.65 -1.42
CA LEU A 406 -12.43 -21.50 -2.84
C LEU A 406 -13.04 -22.69 -3.60
N ILE A 407 -13.61 -22.45 -4.79
CA ILE A 407 -14.13 -23.54 -5.64
C ILE A 407 -13.00 -24.54 -5.92
N GLU A 408 -13.24 -25.81 -5.57
CA GLU A 408 -12.26 -26.88 -5.75
C GLU A 408 -12.14 -27.34 -7.21
N GLY A 409 -10.99 -27.90 -7.57
CA GLY A 409 -10.77 -28.53 -8.87
C GLY A 409 -10.57 -27.56 -10.05
N LEU A 410 -10.38 -26.26 -9.79
CA LEU A 410 -10.07 -25.27 -10.82
C LEU A 410 -8.56 -25.13 -11.03
N GLU A 411 -8.15 -25.02 -12.30
CA GLU A 411 -6.77 -24.75 -12.68
C GLU A 411 -6.47 -23.25 -12.58
N ASP A 412 -5.34 -22.90 -11.96
CA ASP A 412 -4.79 -21.53 -11.94
C ASP A 412 -4.46 -21.09 -13.38
N LEU A 413 -4.67 -19.80 -13.68
CA LEU A 413 -4.36 -19.25 -15.01
C LEU A 413 -2.86 -19.34 -15.33
N PRO A 414 -2.49 -19.64 -16.59
CA PRO A 414 -1.10 -19.72 -16.99
C PRO A 414 -0.42 -18.36 -16.88
N PHE A 415 0.80 -18.38 -16.38
CA PHE A 415 1.59 -17.20 -16.11
C PHE A 415 2.77 -17.11 -17.08
N ASN A 416 2.65 -16.23 -18.09
CA ASN A 416 3.67 -16.07 -19.12
C ASN A 416 4.70 -15.00 -18.71
N GLU A 417 5.88 -15.43 -18.25
CA GLU A 417 7.05 -14.55 -18.12
C GLU A 417 7.82 -14.52 -19.44
N THR A 418 7.96 -13.34 -20.07
CA THR A 418 8.82 -13.16 -21.25
C THR A 418 9.69 -11.92 -21.10
N ASP A 419 11.02 -12.10 -21.22
CA ASP A 419 12.03 -11.07 -21.46
C ASP A 419 11.89 -9.74 -20.69
N GLY A 420 11.69 -9.81 -19.37
CA GLY A 420 11.73 -8.65 -18.47
C GLY A 420 10.49 -7.74 -18.50
N ASN A 421 9.53 -8.01 -19.39
CA ASN A 421 8.20 -7.40 -19.40
C ASN A 421 7.18 -8.39 -18.83
N TYR A 422 6.22 -7.87 -18.05
CA TYR A 422 5.31 -8.69 -17.26
C TYR A 422 3.88 -8.46 -17.71
N TYR A 423 3.30 -9.43 -18.42
CA TYR A 423 1.89 -9.37 -18.77
C TYR A 423 1.02 -10.00 -17.68
N MET A 424 0.17 -9.18 -17.06
CA MET A 424 -0.72 -9.66 -16.01
C MET A 424 -2.18 -9.85 -16.40
N GLY A 425 -2.51 -9.55 -17.65
CA GLY A 425 -3.87 -9.55 -18.14
C GLY A 425 -4.45 -10.91 -18.49
N GLY A 426 -5.72 -10.89 -18.91
CA GLY A 426 -6.50 -12.05 -19.31
C GLY A 426 -6.28 -12.51 -20.76
N ILE A 427 -5.74 -11.69 -21.66
CA ILE A 427 -5.54 -12.05 -23.08
C ILE A 427 -4.45 -13.10 -23.22
N GLY A 428 -4.80 -14.33 -23.61
CA GLY A 428 -3.76 -15.36 -23.77
C GLY A 428 -3.12 -15.81 -22.45
N GLY A 429 -3.79 -15.52 -21.31
CA GLY A 429 -3.47 -15.99 -19.96
C GLY A 429 -4.71 -15.97 -19.04
N GLY A 430 -5.89 -16.20 -19.64
CA GLY A 430 -7.26 -16.08 -19.13
C GLY A 430 -8.28 -16.42 -20.25
N LEU A 431 -8.09 -17.59 -20.89
CA LEU A 431 -7.80 -17.74 -22.33
C LEU A 431 -8.92 -17.60 -23.38
N GLY A 432 -9.31 -16.36 -23.71
CA GLY A 432 -9.74 -15.97 -25.07
C GLY A 432 -8.95 -14.75 -25.56
N LEU A 433 -8.71 -14.48 -26.86
CA LEU A 433 -9.24 -15.01 -28.13
C LEU A 433 -8.25 -15.96 -28.86
N ARG A 434 -8.64 -17.21 -29.14
CA ARG A 434 -8.04 -18.03 -30.22
C ARG A 434 -8.95 -17.84 -31.45
N LYS A 435 -8.55 -17.28 -32.60
CA LYS A 435 -7.38 -17.51 -33.45
C LYS A 435 -7.15 -16.23 -34.27
N LEU A 436 -6.50 -15.22 -33.71
CA LEU A 436 -5.92 -14.13 -34.50
C LEU A 436 -4.45 -14.05 -34.13
N SER A 437 -3.62 -14.29 -35.15
CA SER A 437 -2.18 -14.22 -35.13
C SER A 437 -1.67 -13.06 -34.28
N MET A 438 -0.82 -13.35 -33.30
CA MET A 438 0.14 -12.39 -32.73
C MET A 438 1.12 -11.92 -33.83
N LYS A 439 0.62 -11.15 -34.80
CA LYS A 439 1.44 -10.49 -35.83
C LYS A 439 1.22 -8.98 -35.90
N PHE A 440 0.28 -8.41 -35.13
CA PHE A 440 -0.08 -7.00 -35.27
C PHE A 440 0.19 -6.09 -34.04
N LEU A 441 0.76 -6.58 -32.94
CA LEU A 441 1.05 -5.73 -31.76
C LEU A 441 2.53 -5.38 -31.55
N LEU A 442 3.42 -5.74 -32.48
CA LEU A 442 4.84 -5.35 -32.45
C LEU A 442 5.31 -4.60 -33.72
N THR A 443 4.38 -4.18 -34.58
CA THR A 443 4.71 -3.52 -35.86
C THR A 443 3.82 -2.33 -36.13
N SER A 444 3.82 -1.36 -35.21
CA SER A 444 3.34 0.00 -35.50
C SER A 444 4.07 1.02 -34.62
N GLY A 445 5.17 1.58 -35.14
CA GLY A 445 5.68 2.92 -34.78
C GLY A 445 6.39 3.09 -33.46
#